data_AF-A0A1Q7TTT9-F1
#
_entry.id   AF-A0A1Q7TTT9-F1
#
_cell.length_a   1.000
_cell.length_b   1.000
_cell.length_c   1.000
_cell.angle_alpha   90.00
_cell.angle_beta   90.00
_cell.angle_gamma   90.00
#
_symmetry.space_group_name_H-M   'P 1'
#
loop_
_entity.id
_entity.type
_entity.pdbx_description
1 polymer ?
#
loop_
_entity_poly.entity_id
_entity_poly.type
_entity_poly.pdbx_seq_one_letter_code
_entity_poly.pdbx_strand_id
1 'polypeptide(L)'
;MGLPAAELVRTMESFAGPGLMLSEQIWDGPDLPARGLYTGRANGSAAPLGWAHAEYLQLLAMVALAGFPDIVLPARRRYTEVPPQEPAFVWSHKHQITKLLAGRRFKVQLPRPGSVHYSFDGWTTFEDVEAVDTTLGAWVADVPTHRLAPGATFAWTAHYGTGWEGINYSVTIV
;
A
#
# COMPACT_ATOMS: atom_id res chain seq x y z
N MET A 1 31.01 22.53 5.11
CA MET A 1 29.54 22.70 4.98
C MET A 1 29.18 22.37 3.55
N GLY A 2 28.14 21.56 3.31
CA GLY A 2 27.71 21.20 1.95
C GLY A 2 27.03 22.37 1.23
N LEU A 3 26.91 22.29 -0.09
CA LEU A 3 26.15 23.26 -0.90
C LEU A 3 24.65 23.18 -0.55
N PRO A 4 23.90 24.30 -0.59
CA PRO A 4 22.44 24.28 -0.49
C PRO A 4 21.82 23.41 -1.60
N ALA A 5 20.70 22.74 -1.32
CA ALA A 5 20.03 21.87 -2.31
C ALA A 5 19.73 22.58 -3.64
N ALA A 6 19.35 23.86 -3.60
CA ALA A 6 19.09 24.66 -4.80
C ALA A 6 20.35 24.89 -5.68
N GLU A 7 21.54 24.90 -5.07
CA GLU A 7 22.80 25.00 -5.83
C GLU A 7 23.15 23.68 -6.51
N LEU A 8 22.93 22.55 -5.82
CA LEU A 8 23.09 21.21 -6.41
C LEU A 8 22.14 20.99 -7.59
N VAL A 9 20.88 21.44 -7.49
CA VAL A 9 19.92 21.42 -8.61
C VAL A 9 20.46 22.17 -9.82
N ARG A 10 20.95 23.41 -9.62
CA ARG A 10 21.55 24.20 -10.71
C ARG A 10 22.76 23.53 -11.33
N THR A 11 23.60 22.87 -10.53
CA THR A 11 24.71 22.08 -11.04
C THR A 11 24.21 20.92 -11.93
N MET A 12 23.21 20.15 -11.48
CA MET A 12 22.62 19.08 -12.29
C MET A 12 22.03 19.61 -13.61
N GLU A 13 21.29 20.71 -13.56
CA GLU A 13 20.73 21.38 -14.75
C GLU A 13 21.83 21.81 -15.73
N SER A 14 22.97 22.29 -15.24
CA SER A 14 24.10 22.73 -16.06
C SER A 14 24.80 21.60 -16.82
N PHE A 15 24.61 20.34 -16.38
CA PHE A 15 25.16 19.15 -17.01
C PHE A 15 24.17 18.50 -17.99
N ALA A 16 22.93 18.99 -18.06
CA ALA A 16 22.00 18.57 -19.09
C ALA A 16 22.51 19.03 -20.48
N GLY A 17 22.53 18.10 -21.44
CA GLY A 17 22.90 18.43 -22.82
C GLY A 17 21.85 19.32 -23.52
N PRO A 18 22.04 19.65 -24.81
CA PRO A 18 21.10 20.48 -25.58
C PRO A 18 19.65 19.94 -25.62
N GLY A 19 19.47 18.63 -25.47
CA GLY A 19 18.17 17.98 -25.36
C GLY A 19 17.56 17.98 -23.96
N LEU A 20 18.19 18.65 -22.99
CA LEU A 20 17.83 18.68 -21.56
C LEU A 20 17.78 17.29 -20.90
N MET A 21 18.57 16.36 -21.45
CA MET A 21 18.59 14.96 -21.02
C MET A 21 19.63 14.75 -19.91
N LEU A 22 19.19 14.16 -18.80
CA LEU A 22 20.06 13.69 -17.71
C LEU A 22 20.58 12.28 -17.98
N SER A 23 21.88 12.09 -17.85
CA SER A 23 22.53 10.77 -17.92
C SER A 23 22.52 10.06 -16.57
N GLU A 24 22.77 8.75 -16.60
CA GLU A 24 23.01 7.96 -15.40
C GLU A 24 24.27 8.44 -14.64
N GLN A 25 25.36 8.72 -15.36
CA GLN A 25 26.59 9.25 -14.81
C GLN A 25 27.15 10.35 -15.71
N ILE A 26 27.93 11.24 -15.11
CA ILE A 26 28.72 12.25 -15.82
C ILE A 26 30.21 12.03 -15.52
N TRP A 27 31.07 12.62 -16.35
CA TRP A 27 32.48 12.78 -16.04
C TRP A 27 32.66 13.96 -15.08
N ASP A 28 33.18 13.71 -13.90
CA ASP A 28 33.37 14.70 -12.82
C ASP A 28 34.82 15.18 -12.67
N GLY A 29 35.74 14.64 -13.49
CA GLY A 29 37.14 15.07 -13.56
C GLY A 29 37.41 16.10 -14.66
N PRO A 30 38.65 16.60 -14.78
CA PRO A 30 39.07 17.46 -15.88
C PRO A 30 38.89 16.78 -17.25
N ASP A 31 38.71 17.59 -18.30
CA ASP A 31 38.54 17.08 -19.65
C ASP A 31 39.69 16.16 -20.10
N LEU A 32 39.33 15.00 -20.65
CA LEU A 32 40.23 14.03 -21.28
C LEU A 32 39.78 13.77 -22.73
N PRO A 33 40.08 14.69 -23.67
CA PRO A 33 39.63 14.58 -25.06
C PRO A 33 40.05 13.28 -25.74
N ALA A 34 41.24 12.75 -25.41
CA ALA A 34 41.76 11.49 -25.93
C ALA A 34 40.88 10.27 -25.60
N ARG A 35 39.99 10.38 -24.61
CA ARG A 35 39.03 9.34 -24.21
C ARG A 35 37.57 9.76 -24.45
N GLY A 36 37.34 10.92 -25.07
CA GLY A 36 35.99 11.46 -25.27
C GLY A 36 35.29 11.88 -23.98
N LEU A 37 36.01 12.04 -22.86
CA LEU A 37 35.45 12.41 -21.57
C LEU A 37 35.59 13.92 -21.36
N TYR A 38 34.49 14.58 -21.03
CA TYR A 38 34.41 16.02 -20.81
C TYR A 38 33.60 16.28 -19.56
N THR A 39 34.07 17.20 -18.72
CA THR A 39 33.46 17.54 -17.43
C THR A 39 31.97 17.83 -17.63
N GLY A 40 31.12 17.16 -16.85
CA GLY A 40 29.67 17.33 -16.92
C GLY A 40 28.95 16.55 -18.02
N ARG A 41 29.67 15.86 -18.92
CA ARG A 41 29.05 15.03 -19.97
C ARG A 41 28.96 13.57 -19.55
N ALA A 42 28.05 12.82 -20.18
CA ALA A 42 27.94 11.38 -19.98
C ALA A 42 29.29 10.68 -20.19
N ASN A 43 29.65 9.78 -19.28
CA ASN A 43 30.94 9.08 -19.26
C ASN A 43 30.89 7.70 -19.97
N GLY A 44 29.91 7.49 -20.85
CA GLY A 44 29.64 6.20 -21.51
C GLY A 44 28.48 5.39 -20.90
N SER A 45 27.83 5.92 -19.85
CA SER A 45 26.62 5.38 -19.24
C SER A 45 25.36 5.61 -20.10
N ALA A 46 24.20 5.15 -19.62
CA ALA A 46 22.91 5.49 -20.26
C ALA A 46 22.68 7.01 -20.27
N ALA A 47 22.29 7.56 -21.43
CA ALA A 47 21.99 8.97 -21.62
C ALA A 47 20.98 9.15 -22.77
N PRO A 48 19.71 9.49 -22.50
CA PRO A 48 19.11 9.73 -21.19
C PRO A 48 18.91 8.47 -20.34
N LEU A 49 18.84 8.62 -19.01
CA LEU A 49 18.30 7.62 -18.09
C LEU A 49 16.97 8.11 -17.49
N GLY A 50 15.87 7.37 -17.68
CA GLY A 50 14.55 7.74 -17.15
C GLY A 50 14.51 7.89 -15.63
N TRP A 51 15.27 7.06 -14.90
CA TRP A 51 15.37 7.17 -13.45
C TRP A 51 16.01 8.49 -13.00
N ALA A 52 17.09 8.94 -13.66
CA ALA A 52 17.70 10.23 -13.35
C ALA A 52 16.71 11.41 -13.50
N HIS A 53 15.80 11.33 -14.47
CA HIS A 53 14.74 12.33 -14.66
C HIS A 53 13.66 12.25 -13.57
N ALA A 54 13.26 11.04 -13.17
CA ALA A 54 12.29 10.84 -12.10
C ALA A 54 12.81 11.40 -10.76
N GLU A 55 14.05 11.09 -10.40
CA GLU A 55 14.69 11.60 -9.18
C GLU A 55 14.88 13.13 -9.22
N TYR A 56 15.21 13.68 -10.39
CA TYR A 56 15.30 15.13 -10.57
C TYR A 56 13.96 15.83 -10.31
N LEU A 57 12.86 15.31 -10.88
CA LEU A 57 11.51 15.85 -10.61
C LEU A 57 11.13 15.73 -9.14
N GLN A 58 11.46 14.60 -8.51
CA GLN A 58 11.24 14.40 -7.08
C GLN A 58 12.01 15.42 -6.25
N LEU A 59 13.29 15.64 -6.55
CA LEU A 59 14.11 16.66 -5.89
C LEU A 59 13.49 18.06 -6.01
N LEU A 60 13.06 18.47 -7.21
CA LEU A 60 12.40 19.75 -7.41
C LEU A 60 11.11 19.87 -6.59
N ALA A 61 10.28 18.82 -6.58
CA ALA A 61 9.04 18.81 -5.80
C ALA A 61 9.31 18.89 -4.30
N MET A 62 10.36 18.21 -3.81
CA MET A 62 10.78 18.30 -2.40
C MET A 62 11.26 19.70 -2.02
N VAL A 63 12.07 20.33 -2.88
CA VAL A 63 12.54 21.72 -2.66
C VAL A 63 11.37 22.70 -2.65
N ALA A 64 10.43 22.57 -3.59
CA ALA A 64 9.29 23.47 -3.72
C ALA A 64 8.28 23.32 -2.57
N LEU A 65 8.03 22.09 -2.13
CA LEU A 65 7.03 21.79 -1.09
C LEU A 65 7.61 21.76 0.33
N ALA A 66 8.94 21.85 0.48
CA ALA A 66 9.65 21.63 1.74
C ALA A 66 9.20 20.32 2.44
N GLY A 67 9.03 19.25 1.67
CA GLY A 67 8.44 17.99 2.13
C GLY A 67 8.79 16.81 1.24
N PHE A 68 8.16 15.66 1.50
CA PHE A 68 8.40 14.40 0.78
C PHE A 68 7.12 13.98 0.03
N PRO A 69 6.97 14.39 -1.24
CA PRO A 69 5.72 14.22 -1.99
C PRO A 69 5.41 12.76 -2.32
N ASP A 70 6.40 11.88 -2.24
CA ASP A 70 6.33 10.45 -2.54
C ASP A 70 5.99 9.57 -1.33
N ILE A 71 5.80 10.17 -0.13
CA ILE A 71 5.39 9.39 1.05
C ILE A 71 3.92 9.00 0.93
N VAL A 72 3.69 7.70 0.74
CA VAL A 72 2.37 7.09 0.87
C VAL A 72 1.97 7.06 2.36
N LEU A 73 1.21 8.06 2.80
CA LEU A 73 0.84 8.24 4.21
C LEU A 73 0.22 6.98 4.86
N PRO A 74 -0.71 6.23 4.22
CA PRO A 74 -1.23 5.00 4.81
C PRO A 74 -0.15 3.95 5.08
N ALA A 75 0.85 3.83 4.20
CA ALA A 75 1.96 2.91 4.39
C ALA A 75 2.89 3.39 5.51
N ARG A 76 3.26 4.68 5.53
CA ARG A 76 4.06 5.27 6.62
C ARG A 76 3.39 5.01 7.97
N ARG A 77 2.12 5.38 8.13
CA ARG A 77 1.37 5.17 9.38
C ARG A 77 1.40 3.71 9.82
N ARG A 78 1.19 2.78 8.89
CA ARG A 78 1.21 1.33 9.15
C ARG A 78 2.56 0.84 9.67
N TYR A 79 3.68 1.37 9.18
CA TYR A 79 5.01 0.86 9.50
C TYR A 79 5.76 1.68 10.56
N THR A 80 5.34 2.91 10.86
CA THR A 80 6.04 3.78 11.82
C THR A 80 5.20 4.25 13.00
N GLU A 81 3.88 4.36 12.87
CA GLU A 81 3.02 4.96 13.91
C GLU A 81 2.19 3.92 14.67
N VAL A 82 1.82 2.82 14.02
CA VAL A 82 0.99 1.77 14.62
C VAL A 82 1.86 0.56 14.92
N PRO A 83 1.79 -0.04 16.14
CA PRO A 83 2.46 -1.29 16.42
C PRO A 83 2.05 -2.37 15.42
N PRO A 84 2.98 -3.27 15.01
CA PRO A 84 2.65 -4.37 14.12
C PRO A 84 1.45 -5.16 14.64
N GLN A 85 0.39 -5.22 13.84
CA GLN A 85 -0.79 -6.02 14.17
C GLN A 85 -0.68 -7.38 13.49
N GLU A 86 -1.03 -8.45 14.21
CA GLU A 86 -1.15 -9.76 13.60
C GLU A 86 -2.18 -9.74 12.45
N PRO A 87 -1.89 -10.37 11.31
CA PRO A 87 -2.81 -10.37 10.19
C PRO A 87 -4.15 -11.01 10.58
N ALA A 88 -5.24 -10.41 10.12
CA ALA A 88 -6.56 -10.98 10.27
C ALA A 88 -6.71 -12.24 9.41
N PHE A 89 -7.55 -13.17 9.85
CA PHE A 89 -8.05 -14.25 9.02
C PHE A 89 -9.14 -13.68 8.12
N VAL A 90 -8.95 -13.77 6.81
CA VAL A 90 -9.88 -13.25 5.81
C VAL A 90 -10.63 -14.41 5.18
N TRP A 91 -11.91 -14.54 5.53
CA TRP A 91 -12.84 -15.45 4.90
C TRP A 91 -13.28 -14.86 3.55
N SER A 92 -13.34 -15.69 2.51
CA SER A 92 -13.98 -15.34 1.24
C SER A 92 -14.75 -16.53 0.69
N HIS A 93 -15.64 -16.32 -0.27
CA HIS A 93 -16.34 -17.42 -0.93
C HIS A 93 -15.40 -18.46 -1.56
N LYS A 94 -14.19 -18.03 -1.95
CA LYS A 94 -13.12 -18.89 -2.48
C LYS A 94 -12.25 -19.54 -1.41
N HIS A 95 -12.29 -19.03 -0.18
CA HIS A 95 -11.51 -19.51 0.95
C HIS A 95 -12.36 -19.50 2.23
N GLN A 96 -13.14 -20.57 2.41
CA GLN A 96 -14.13 -20.68 3.48
C GLN A 96 -13.49 -21.21 4.77
N ILE A 97 -12.91 -20.30 5.56
CA ILE A 97 -12.32 -20.62 6.85
C ILE A 97 -13.43 -21.12 7.79
N THR A 98 -13.28 -22.33 8.34
CA THR A 98 -14.23 -22.93 9.28
C THR A 98 -13.71 -23.00 10.72
N LYS A 99 -12.42 -22.72 10.92
CA LYS A 99 -11.78 -22.68 12.23
C LYS A 99 -10.96 -21.40 12.38
N LEU A 100 -11.11 -20.71 13.50
CA LEU A 100 -10.42 -19.47 13.81
C LEU A 100 -9.74 -19.58 15.17
N LEU A 101 -8.46 -19.27 15.27
CA LEU A 101 -7.77 -19.25 16.56
C LEU A 101 -8.37 -18.18 17.47
N ALA A 102 -8.57 -18.52 18.75
CA ALA A 102 -9.11 -17.58 19.74
C ALA A 102 -8.32 -16.26 19.79
N GLY A 103 -9.04 -15.15 19.96
CA GLY A 103 -8.47 -13.79 19.99
C GLY A 103 -8.03 -13.24 18.63
N ARG A 104 -8.09 -14.03 17.54
CA ARG A 104 -7.74 -13.54 16.20
C ARG A 104 -8.88 -12.75 15.57
N ARG A 105 -8.48 -11.76 14.79
CA ARG A 105 -9.40 -10.95 13.97
C ARG A 105 -9.95 -11.77 12.82
N PHE A 106 -11.25 -11.68 12.60
CA PHE A 106 -11.95 -12.31 11.49
C PHE A 106 -12.58 -11.25 10.59
N LYS A 107 -12.25 -11.32 9.31
CA LYS A 107 -12.77 -10.45 8.26
C LYS A 107 -13.51 -11.29 7.25
N VAL A 108 -14.66 -10.81 6.80
CA VAL A 108 -15.38 -11.40 5.67
C VAL A 108 -15.17 -10.50 4.46
N GLN A 109 -14.61 -11.06 3.39
CA GLN A 109 -14.48 -10.39 2.10
C GLN A 109 -15.67 -10.75 1.21
N LEU A 110 -16.47 -9.73 0.88
CA LEU A 110 -17.60 -9.82 -0.04
C LEU A 110 -17.17 -9.36 -1.45
N PRO A 111 -17.72 -9.98 -2.50
CA PRO A 111 -17.40 -9.62 -3.89
C PRO A 111 -18.14 -8.36 -4.38
N ARG A 112 -19.11 -7.86 -3.60
CA ARG A 112 -20.02 -6.76 -3.94
C ARG A 112 -20.41 -6.00 -2.66
N PRO A 113 -20.92 -4.75 -2.76
CA PRO A 113 -21.43 -4.01 -1.60
C PRO A 113 -22.52 -4.80 -0.88
N GLY A 114 -22.43 -4.84 0.45
CA GLY A 114 -23.38 -5.55 1.30
C GLY A 114 -22.94 -5.55 2.75
N SER A 115 -23.72 -6.22 3.58
CA SER A 115 -23.45 -6.40 5.00
C SER A 115 -23.26 -7.87 5.35
N VAL A 116 -22.60 -8.10 6.47
CA VAL A 116 -22.50 -9.40 7.11
C VAL A 116 -23.46 -9.43 8.28
N HIS A 117 -24.46 -10.30 8.16
CA HIS A 117 -25.41 -10.60 9.21
C HIS A 117 -24.89 -11.79 10.00
N TYR A 118 -24.64 -11.64 11.29
CA TYR A 118 -24.02 -12.69 12.11
C TYR A 118 -24.72 -12.90 13.44
N SER A 119 -24.53 -14.08 14.01
CA SER A 119 -25.02 -14.46 15.33
C SER A 119 -24.00 -15.30 16.08
N PHE A 120 -23.91 -15.06 17.39
CA PHE A 120 -23.05 -15.79 18.33
C PHE A 120 -23.83 -16.80 19.19
N ASP A 121 -25.15 -16.87 19.06
CA ASP A 121 -26.06 -17.65 19.93
C ASP A 121 -27.10 -18.46 19.13
N GLY A 122 -26.73 -18.90 17.93
CA GLY A 122 -27.58 -19.75 17.10
C GLY A 122 -28.80 -19.03 16.52
N TRP A 123 -28.66 -17.75 16.18
CA TRP A 123 -29.70 -16.85 15.66
C TRP A 123 -30.77 -16.44 16.67
N THR A 124 -30.51 -16.57 17.98
CA THR A 124 -31.39 -15.99 19.01
C THR A 124 -31.30 -14.48 18.99
N THR A 125 -30.07 -13.96 18.86
CA THR A 125 -29.76 -12.56 18.56
C THR A 125 -28.87 -12.48 17.34
N PHE A 126 -28.90 -11.32 16.67
CA PHE A 126 -28.06 -11.06 15.51
C PHE A 126 -27.63 -9.59 15.48
N GLU A 127 -26.54 -9.34 14.79
CA GLU A 127 -26.02 -8.01 14.48
C GLU A 127 -25.59 -7.98 13.01
N ASP A 128 -25.60 -6.78 12.43
CA ASP A 128 -25.15 -6.52 11.06
C ASP A 128 -23.87 -5.68 11.07
N VAL A 129 -22.91 -6.05 10.22
CA VAL A 129 -21.71 -5.24 9.94
C VAL A 129 -21.68 -4.89 8.47
N GLU A 130 -21.80 -3.60 8.16
CA GLU A 130 -21.61 -3.10 6.80
C GLU A 130 -20.18 -3.33 6.33
N ALA A 131 -20.02 -3.87 5.12
CA ALA A 131 -18.71 -4.11 4.55
C ALA A 131 -18.18 -2.82 3.89
N VAL A 132 -16.94 -2.45 4.23
CA VAL A 132 -16.30 -1.24 3.72
C VAL A 132 -15.67 -1.51 2.36
N ASP A 133 -15.88 -0.61 1.40
CA ASP A 133 -15.24 -0.66 0.08
C ASP A 133 -13.73 -0.49 0.22
N THR A 134 -12.97 -1.47 -0.28
CA THR A 134 -11.50 -1.43 -0.27
C THR A 134 -10.92 -0.61 -1.43
N THR A 135 -11.74 -0.20 -2.39
CA THR A 135 -11.37 0.39 -3.70
C THR A 135 -10.58 -0.56 -4.63
N LEU A 136 -10.43 -1.82 -4.21
CA LEU A 136 -9.70 -2.88 -4.92
C LEU A 136 -10.63 -3.96 -5.50
N GLY A 137 -11.92 -3.65 -5.65
CA GLY A 137 -12.93 -4.60 -6.15
C GLY A 137 -13.40 -5.62 -5.11
N ALA A 138 -13.29 -5.29 -3.82
CA ALA A 138 -13.80 -6.12 -2.72
C ALA A 138 -14.31 -5.24 -1.57
N TRP A 139 -15.26 -5.77 -0.80
CA TRP A 139 -15.81 -5.16 0.40
C TRP A 139 -15.45 -6.00 1.60
N VAL A 140 -15.08 -5.39 2.73
CA VAL A 140 -14.63 -6.13 3.91
C VAL A 140 -15.40 -5.70 5.15
N ALA A 141 -15.99 -6.68 5.83
CA ALA A 141 -16.62 -6.50 7.14
C ALA A 141 -15.76 -7.14 8.25
N ASP A 142 -15.62 -6.44 9.37
CA ASP A 142 -14.96 -6.93 10.59
C ASP A 142 -15.98 -7.51 11.57
N VAL A 143 -16.02 -8.83 11.71
CA VAL A 143 -16.89 -9.49 12.70
C VAL A 143 -16.19 -9.48 14.06
N PRO A 144 -16.84 -9.06 15.16
CA PRO A 144 -16.19 -8.88 16.46
C PRO A 144 -15.99 -10.21 17.22
N THR A 145 -15.27 -11.15 16.60
CA THR A 145 -15.00 -12.51 17.13
C THR A 145 -14.09 -12.53 18.37
N HIS A 146 -13.45 -11.41 18.72
CA HIS A 146 -12.64 -11.28 19.94
C HIS A 146 -13.43 -11.53 21.23
N ARG A 147 -14.76 -11.49 21.17
CA ARG A 147 -15.67 -11.77 22.30
C ARG A 147 -15.91 -13.26 22.54
N LEU A 148 -15.48 -14.12 21.62
CA LEU A 148 -15.79 -15.55 21.64
C LEU A 148 -14.66 -16.34 22.31
N ALA A 149 -15.04 -17.26 23.19
CA ALA A 149 -14.14 -18.18 23.85
C ALA A 149 -13.80 -19.38 22.94
N PRO A 150 -12.65 -20.08 23.18
CA PRO A 150 -12.37 -21.36 22.53
C PRO A 150 -13.54 -22.34 22.65
N GLY A 151 -13.85 -23.05 21.57
CA GLY A 151 -14.98 -23.96 21.46
C GLY A 151 -16.30 -23.30 21.06
N ALA A 152 -16.41 -21.96 21.12
CA ALA A 152 -17.59 -21.26 20.62
C ALA A 152 -17.69 -21.39 19.09
N THR A 153 -18.92 -21.42 18.58
CA THR A 153 -19.19 -21.40 17.14
C THR A 153 -20.10 -20.23 16.84
N PHE A 154 -19.79 -19.47 15.78
CA PHE A 154 -20.68 -18.43 15.28
C PHE A 154 -21.12 -18.72 13.85
N ALA A 155 -22.29 -18.21 13.49
CA ALA A 155 -22.84 -18.30 12.15
C ALA A 155 -23.01 -16.91 11.54
N TRP A 156 -22.93 -16.82 10.22
CA TRP A 156 -23.16 -15.58 9.50
C TRP A 156 -23.65 -15.84 8.06
N THR A 157 -24.24 -14.83 7.44
CA THR A 157 -24.63 -14.81 6.03
C THR A 157 -24.47 -13.41 5.44
N ALA A 158 -24.28 -13.28 4.13
CA ALA A 158 -24.23 -11.98 3.49
C ALA A 158 -25.63 -11.48 3.11
N HIS A 159 -25.85 -10.17 3.26
CA HIS A 159 -27.00 -9.47 2.73
C HIS A 159 -26.52 -8.42 1.71
N TYR A 160 -26.97 -8.56 0.47
CA TYR A 160 -26.64 -7.64 -0.62
C TYR A 160 -27.85 -6.77 -0.96
N GLY A 161 -27.65 -5.72 -1.75
CA GLY A 161 -28.77 -4.93 -2.28
C GLY A 161 -29.76 -5.73 -3.14
N THR A 162 -29.35 -6.89 -3.66
CA THR A 162 -30.20 -7.84 -4.39
C THR A 162 -30.94 -8.84 -3.48
N GLY A 163 -30.74 -8.75 -2.18
CA GLY A 163 -31.29 -9.66 -1.18
C GLY A 163 -30.25 -10.56 -0.51
N TRP A 164 -30.74 -11.51 0.27
CA TRP A 164 -29.96 -12.46 1.05
C TRP A 164 -29.18 -13.44 0.19
N GLU A 165 -28.00 -13.84 0.67
CA GLU A 165 -27.20 -14.92 0.08
C GLU A 165 -27.90 -16.28 0.17
N GLY A 166 -28.76 -16.47 1.17
CA GLY A 166 -29.57 -17.69 1.33
C GLY A 166 -28.80 -18.90 1.89
N ILE A 167 -27.54 -18.70 2.31
CA ILE A 167 -26.69 -19.73 2.92
C ILE A 167 -26.08 -19.15 4.19
N ASN A 168 -26.12 -19.94 5.27
CA ASN A 168 -25.39 -19.64 6.50
C ASN A 168 -24.04 -20.34 6.51
N TYR A 169 -23.00 -19.59 6.80
CA TYR A 169 -21.65 -20.09 7.06
C TYR A 169 -21.42 -20.19 8.56
N SER A 170 -20.58 -21.12 8.97
CA SER A 170 -20.27 -21.37 10.38
C SER A 170 -18.76 -21.47 10.59
N VAL A 171 -18.29 -20.88 11.69
CA VAL A 171 -16.87 -20.85 12.06
C VAL A 171 -16.74 -21.17 13.55
N THR A 172 -15.86 -22.11 13.87
CA THR A 172 -15.56 -22.52 15.26
C THR A 172 -14.28 -21.88 15.75
N ILE A 173 -14.30 -21.36 16.97
CA ILE A 173 -13.11 -20.84 17.64
C ILE A 173 -12.30 -22.02 18.21
N VAL A 174 -11.01 -22.11 17.87
CA VAL A 174 -10.08 -23.17 18.30
C VAL A 174 -8.91 -22.63 19.09
#